data_AF-A0A023FN47-F1
#
_entry.id   AF-A0A023FN47-F1
#
_cell.length_a   1.000
_cell.length_b   1.000
_cell.length_c   1.000
_cell.angle_alpha   90.00
_cell.angle_beta   90.00
_cell.angle_gamma   90.00
#
_symmetry.space_group_name_H-M   'P 1'
#
loop_
_entity.id
_entity.type
_entity.pdbx_description
1 polymer ?
#
loop_
_entity_poly.entity_id
_entity_poly.type
_entity_poly.pdbx_seq_one_letter_code
_entity_poly.pdbx_strand_id
1 'polypeptide(L)'
;PVPLTGAAEAYFKNHKHLTIHLTLVNSSKLEDQGKLKYAGEGKETYLDASETLWELEGIFTWNENLSSDVDVVFLVTGNKLKTRVSDMTGEWYGLAAPRSICYGNASVGIIYDDGITFNGAHLMAVQVALLLGAKKD
;
A
#
# COMPACT_ATOMS: atom_id res chain seq x y z
N PRO A 1 -13.99 0.19 3.32
CA PRO A 1 -12.86 1.16 3.20
C PRO A 1 -12.88 2.30 4.22
N VAL A 2 -14.00 2.99 4.44
CA VAL A 2 -14.10 4.11 5.42
C VAL A 2 -13.69 3.73 6.86
N PRO A 3 -14.03 2.52 7.38
CA PRO A 3 -13.53 2.11 8.70
C PRO A 3 -12.01 1.89 8.74
N LEU A 4 -11.43 1.46 7.61
CA LEU A 4 -10.01 1.14 7.48
C LEU A 4 -9.15 2.42 7.54
N THR A 5 -9.55 3.47 6.82
CA THR A 5 -8.84 4.76 6.80
C THR A 5 -8.87 5.45 8.16
N GLY A 6 -10.03 5.47 8.83
CA GLY A 6 -10.15 6.02 10.18
C GLY A 6 -9.34 5.25 11.24
N ALA A 7 -9.29 3.91 11.12
CA ALA A 7 -8.47 3.08 11.99
C ALA A 7 -6.96 3.29 11.75
N ALA A 8 -6.53 3.40 10.49
CA ALA A 8 -5.14 3.69 10.14
C ALA A 8 -4.72 5.09 10.62
N GLU A 9 -5.57 6.10 10.48
CA GLU A 9 -5.30 7.46 10.97
C GLU A 9 -5.05 7.49 12.48
N ALA A 10 -5.73 6.62 13.25
CA ALA A 10 -5.57 6.56 14.70
C ALA A 10 -4.14 6.22 15.14
N TYR A 11 -3.35 5.52 14.31
CA TYR A 11 -1.94 5.22 14.60
C TYR A 11 -1.07 6.48 14.68
N PHE A 12 -1.49 7.58 14.07
CA PHE A 12 -0.69 8.80 14.00
C PHE A 12 -1.08 9.86 15.03
N LYS A 13 -2.20 9.67 15.76
CA LYS A 13 -2.78 10.68 16.67
C LYS A 13 -1.85 11.11 17.81
N ASN A 14 -0.87 10.30 18.18
CA ASN A 14 0.04 10.59 19.29
C ASN A 14 1.32 11.32 18.88
N HIS A 15 1.50 11.66 17.60
CA HIS A 15 2.64 12.45 17.16
C HIS A 15 2.42 13.95 17.43
N LYS A 16 3.30 14.56 18.22
CA LYS A 16 3.18 15.98 18.63
C LYS A 16 3.47 17.00 17.51
N HIS A 17 4.15 16.57 16.44
CA HIS A 17 4.67 17.44 15.38
C HIS A 17 4.13 17.09 13.99
N LEU A 18 3.18 16.15 13.92
CA LEU A 18 2.66 15.63 12.67
C LEU A 18 1.17 15.37 12.85
N THR A 19 0.35 15.91 11.96
CA THR A 19 -1.07 15.59 11.86
C THR A 19 -1.28 14.97 10.49
N ILE A 20 -1.79 13.74 10.46
CA ILE A 20 -2.14 13.02 9.24
C ILE A 20 -3.66 12.90 9.20
N HIS A 21 -4.25 13.29 8.08
CA HIS A 21 -5.66 13.10 7.79
C HIS A 21 -5.82 12.22 6.56
N LEU A 22 -6.46 11.06 6.71
CA LEU A 22 -6.67 10.11 5.62
C LEU A 22 -8.08 10.25 5.07
N THR A 23 -8.22 10.88 3.90
CA THR A 23 -9.51 11.08 3.24
C THR A 23 -9.67 10.09 2.09
N LEU A 24 -10.73 9.29 2.11
CA LEU A 24 -11.08 8.41 1.00
C LEU A 24 -11.72 9.25 -0.12
N VAL A 25 -10.99 9.46 -1.22
CA VAL A 25 -11.48 10.21 -2.38
C VAL A 25 -12.37 9.34 -3.27
N ASN A 26 -11.96 8.11 -3.53
CA ASN A 26 -12.72 7.15 -4.33
C ASN A 26 -12.36 5.70 -3.94
N SER A 27 -13.21 4.75 -4.30
CA SER A 27 -12.91 3.32 -4.21
C SER A 27 -13.61 2.58 -5.35
N SER A 28 -12.86 1.71 -6.02
CA SER A 28 -13.39 0.81 -7.05
C SER A 28 -12.79 -0.58 -6.91
N LYS A 29 -13.41 -1.56 -7.55
CA LYS A 29 -12.81 -2.88 -7.71
C LYS A 29 -11.77 -2.83 -8.83
N LEU A 30 -10.66 -3.55 -8.66
CA LEU A 30 -9.71 -3.77 -9.75
C LEU A 30 -10.32 -4.78 -10.74
N GLU A 31 -10.70 -4.31 -11.92
CA GLU A 31 -11.32 -5.16 -12.94
C GLU A 31 -10.30 -6.03 -13.68
N ASP A 32 -9.11 -5.47 -14.01
CA ASP A 32 -8.04 -6.22 -14.67
C ASP A 32 -7.24 -7.05 -13.65
N GLN A 33 -7.69 -8.28 -13.43
CA GLN A 33 -7.02 -9.24 -12.55
C GLN A 33 -5.67 -9.73 -13.11
N GLY A 34 -5.35 -9.48 -14.40
CA GLY A 34 -4.05 -9.84 -14.99
C GLY A 34 -2.88 -9.01 -14.43
N LYS A 35 -3.20 -7.93 -13.71
CA LYS A 35 -2.26 -7.08 -12.98
C LYS A 35 -1.83 -7.66 -11.63
N LEU A 36 -2.57 -8.64 -11.12
CA LEU A 36 -2.22 -9.34 -9.88
C LEU A 36 -1.23 -10.46 -10.21
N LYS A 37 -0.02 -10.37 -9.66
CA LYS A 37 1.02 -11.39 -9.84
C LYS A 37 1.07 -12.29 -8.62
N TYR A 38 1.24 -13.58 -8.86
CA TYR A 38 1.20 -14.59 -7.81
C TYR A 38 2.50 -15.39 -7.78
N ALA A 39 2.92 -15.76 -6.58
CA ALA A 39 4.08 -16.61 -6.34
C ALA A 39 3.64 -17.84 -5.54
N GLY A 40 4.13 -19.01 -5.95
CA GLY A 40 3.96 -20.26 -5.21
C GLY A 40 5.08 -20.45 -4.18
N GLU A 41 4.73 -20.92 -2.99
CA GLU A 41 5.70 -21.35 -1.99
C GLU A 41 5.19 -22.60 -1.26
N GLY A 42 5.82 -23.74 -1.56
CA GLY A 42 5.32 -25.04 -1.13
C GLY A 42 3.93 -25.32 -1.71
N LYS A 43 2.92 -25.44 -0.83
CA LYS A 43 1.51 -25.67 -1.20
C LYS A 43 0.65 -24.40 -1.19
N GLU A 44 1.21 -23.28 -0.79
CA GLU A 44 0.49 -22.02 -0.64
C GLU A 44 0.75 -21.11 -1.85
N THR A 45 -0.26 -20.33 -2.22
CA THR A 45 -0.16 -19.29 -3.25
C THR A 45 -0.32 -17.93 -2.58
N TYR A 46 0.63 -17.04 -2.86
CA TYR A 46 0.66 -15.69 -2.32
C TYR A 46 0.55 -14.68 -3.47
N LEU A 47 0.01 -13.49 -3.19
CA LEU A 47 0.17 -12.36 -4.09
C LEU A 47 1.61 -11.88 -3.97
N ASP A 48 2.34 -11.89 -5.08
CA ASP A 48 3.69 -11.32 -5.15
C ASP A 48 3.55 -9.81 -5.10
N ALA A 49 3.90 -9.23 -3.94
CA ALA A 49 3.63 -7.83 -3.68
C ALA A 49 4.54 -6.93 -4.51
N SER A 50 5.78 -7.33 -4.77
CA SER A 50 6.72 -6.50 -5.55
C SER A 50 6.30 -6.42 -7.01
N GLU A 51 6.03 -7.58 -7.62
CA GLU A 51 5.63 -7.67 -9.03
C GLU A 51 4.24 -7.05 -9.26
N THR A 52 3.32 -7.21 -8.30
CA THR A 52 2.00 -6.56 -8.38
C THR A 52 2.11 -5.05 -8.22
N LEU A 53 2.95 -4.56 -7.30
CA LEU A 53 3.14 -3.12 -7.09
C LEU A 53 3.65 -2.45 -8.37
N TRP A 54 4.62 -3.08 -9.06
CA TRP A 54 5.14 -2.61 -10.34
C TRP A 54 4.05 -2.43 -11.41
N GLU A 55 3.13 -3.39 -11.53
CA GLU A 55 1.99 -3.27 -12.46
C GLU A 55 1.04 -2.13 -12.05
N LEU A 56 0.81 -1.93 -10.76
CA LEU A 56 -0.04 -0.85 -10.25
C LEU A 56 0.61 0.53 -10.45
N GLU A 57 1.92 0.65 -10.28
CA GLU A 57 2.68 1.88 -10.58
C GLU A 57 2.48 2.30 -12.05
N GLY A 58 2.52 1.33 -12.97
CA GLY A 58 2.21 1.58 -14.38
C GLY A 58 0.81 2.16 -14.63
N ILE A 59 -0.16 1.83 -13.80
CA ILE A 59 -1.57 2.22 -13.96
C ILE A 59 -1.92 3.53 -13.24
N PHE A 60 -1.29 3.79 -12.10
CA PHE A 60 -1.67 4.90 -11.21
C PHE A 60 -0.57 5.94 -11.08
N THR A 61 0.69 5.54 -10.99
CA THR A 61 1.81 6.49 -10.85
C THR A 61 2.13 7.17 -12.17
N TRP A 62 2.09 6.43 -13.28
CA TRP A 62 2.50 6.90 -14.61
C TRP A 62 1.35 7.23 -15.56
N ASN A 63 0.12 7.24 -15.08
CA ASN A 63 -1.07 7.48 -15.90
C ASN A 63 -1.52 8.94 -15.84
N GLU A 64 -1.26 9.69 -16.91
CA GLU A 64 -1.60 11.12 -17.03
C GLU A 64 -3.11 11.44 -16.93
N ASN A 65 -3.97 10.43 -17.10
CA ASN A 65 -5.42 10.59 -16.97
C ASN A 65 -5.95 10.36 -15.55
N LEU A 66 -5.08 10.01 -14.60
CA LEU A 66 -5.49 9.91 -13.20
C LEU A 66 -5.83 11.31 -12.66
N SER A 67 -6.92 11.42 -11.91
CA SER A 67 -7.30 12.67 -11.25
C SER A 67 -6.14 13.18 -10.38
N SER A 68 -5.84 14.48 -10.48
CA SER A 68 -4.81 15.17 -9.69
C SER A 68 -5.06 15.19 -8.19
N ASP A 69 -6.25 14.77 -7.75
CA ASP A 69 -6.71 14.94 -6.37
C ASP A 69 -6.42 13.69 -5.50
N VAL A 70 -5.61 12.75 -6.00
CA VAL A 70 -5.28 11.49 -5.33
C VAL A 70 -3.77 11.39 -5.09
N ASP A 71 -3.35 11.49 -3.82
CA ASP A 71 -1.95 11.33 -3.45
C ASP A 71 -1.49 9.85 -3.48
N VAL A 72 -2.39 8.95 -3.07
CA VAL A 72 -2.07 7.53 -2.87
C VAL A 72 -3.24 6.62 -3.26
N VAL A 73 -2.94 5.53 -3.96
CA VAL A 73 -3.88 4.45 -4.29
C VAL A 73 -3.46 3.18 -3.55
N PHE A 74 -4.38 2.57 -2.81
CA PHE A 74 -4.15 1.30 -2.14
C PHE A 74 -4.96 0.17 -2.79
N LEU A 75 -4.28 -0.90 -3.20
CA LEU A 75 -4.93 -2.18 -3.47
C LEU A 75 -5.18 -2.89 -2.13
N VAL A 76 -6.45 -3.04 -1.76
CA VAL A 76 -6.84 -3.87 -0.60
C VAL A 76 -7.20 -5.27 -1.07
N THR A 77 -6.61 -6.30 -0.47
CA THR A 77 -6.76 -7.69 -0.89
C THR A 77 -6.87 -8.65 0.28
N GLY A 78 -7.68 -9.71 0.12
CA GLY A 78 -7.72 -10.86 1.03
C GLY A 78 -6.65 -11.92 0.75
N ASN A 79 -5.82 -11.73 -0.29
CA ASN A 79 -4.73 -12.63 -0.60
C ASN A 79 -3.51 -12.31 0.28
N LYS A 80 -2.92 -13.33 0.90
CA LYS A 80 -1.67 -13.16 1.67
C LYS A 80 -0.58 -12.60 0.76
N LEU A 81 0.18 -11.64 1.27
CA LEU A 81 1.25 -10.98 0.52
C LEU A 81 2.57 -11.71 0.72
N LYS A 82 3.34 -11.84 -0.36
CA LYS A 82 4.75 -12.16 -0.31
C LYS A 82 5.56 -10.88 -0.49
N THR A 83 6.12 -10.41 0.62
CA THR A 83 7.09 -9.30 0.65
C THR A 83 8.50 -9.84 0.79
N ARG A 84 9.52 -9.07 0.39
CA ARG A 84 10.92 -9.44 0.56
C ARG A 84 11.66 -8.34 1.32
N VAL A 85 12.48 -8.72 2.29
CA VAL A 85 13.42 -7.79 2.93
C VAL A 85 14.75 -7.90 2.20
N SER A 86 15.34 -6.77 1.81
CA SER A 86 16.69 -6.72 1.27
C SER A 86 17.71 -7.08 2.34
N ASP A 87 18.51 -8.12 2.10
CA ASP A 87 19.61 -8.48 3.02
C ASP A 87 20.72 -7.41 3.05
N MET A 88 20.83 -6.60 1.98
CA MET A 88 21.85 -5.55 1.85
C MET A 88 21.39 -4.21 2.41
N THR A 89 20.14 -3.81 2.14
CA THR A 89 19.64 -2.46 2.46
C THR A 89 18.64 -2.44 3.62
N GLY A 90 18.12 -3.61 4.04
CA GLY A 90 17.06 -3.73 5.04
C GLY A 90 15.68 -3.27 4.57
N GLU A 91 15.58 -2.80 3.32
CA GLU A 91 14.34 -2.27 2.73
C GLU A 91 13.30 -3.38 2.50
N TRP A 92 12.04 -2.99 2.59
CA TRP A 92 10.90 -3.88 2.37
C TRP A 92 10.40 -3.76 0.92
N TYR A 93 10.83 -4.69 0.06
CA TYR A 93 10.25 -4.85 -1.26
C TYR A 93 8.84 -5.46 -1.17
N GLY A 94 7.94 -4.93 -1.98
CA GLY A 94 6.51 -5.26 -1.93
C GLY A 94 5.71 -4.39 -0.95
N LEU A 95 6.35 -3.39 -0.32
CA LEU A 95 5.70 -2.27 0.34
C LEU A 95 6.03 -0.97 -0.42
N ALA A 96 5.33 0.10 -0.04
CA ALA A 96 5.50 1.42 -0.63
C ALA A 96 6.94 1.91 -0.44
N ALA A 97 7.49 2.49 -1.51
CA ALA A 97 8.82 3.07 -1.48
C ALA A 97 8.89 4.24 -0.49
N PRO A 98 9.95 4.35 0.33
CA PRO A 98 10.06 5.45 1.26
C PRO A 98 10.14 6.82 0.56
N ARG A 99 9.51 7.86 1.16
CA ARG A 99 9.53 9.26 0.67
C ARG A 99 8.92 9.47 -0.71
N SER A 100 8.00 8.62 -1.14
CA SER A 100 7.42 8.70 -2.49
C SER A 100 6.02 9.32 -2.54
N ILE A 101 5.44 9.80 -1.43
CA ILE A 101 4.02 10.22 -1.38
C ILE A 101 3.60 11.21 -2.49
N CYS A 102 4.50 12.07 -2.97
CA CYS A 102 4.26 13.03 -4.07
C CYS A 102 5.04 12.67 -5.35
N TYR A 103 5.31 11.38 -5.59
CA TYR A 103 6.04 10.90 -6.75
C TYR A 103 5.08 10.43 -7.85
N GLY A 104 5.27 10.96 -9.06
CA GLY A 104 4.34 10.73 -10.17
C GLY A 104 2.96 11.32 -9.90
N ASN A 105 1.92 10.72 -10.48
CA ASN A 105 0.54 11.19 -10.32
C ASN A 105 -0.12 10.68 -9.04
N ALA A 106 0.23 9.46 -8.61
CA ALA A 106 -0.16 8.91 -7.32
C ALA A 106 0.85 7.84 -6.89
N SER A 107 1.13 7.80 -5.59
CA SER A 107 1.83 6.65 -4.99
C SER A 107 0.92 5.44 -4.95
N VAL A 108 1.51 4.24 -4.92
CA VAL A 108 0.74 3.00 -4.77
C VAL A 108 1.21 2.19 -3.57
N GLY A 109 0.28 1.44 -2.98
CA GLY A 109 0.56 0.47 -1.93
C GLY A 109 -0.39 -0.70 -1.98
N ILE A 110 -0.03 -1.80 -1.32
CA ILE A 110 -0.86 -3.01 -1.22
C ILE A 110 -1.12 -3.31 0.26
N ILE A 111 -2.37 -3.62 0.57
CA ILE A 111 -2.84 -3.89 1.93
C ILE A 111 -3.48 -5.28 1.94
N TYR A 112 -2.88 -6.19 2.71
CA TYR A 112 -3.55 -7.42 3.13
C TYR A 112 -4.57 -7.11 4.22
N ASP A 113 -5.82 -7.45 3.97
CA ASP A 113 -6.90 -7.39 4.95
C ASP A 113 -7.64 -8.73 4.94
N ASP A 114 -7.54 -9.47 6.04
CA ASP A 114 -8.22 -10.76 6.20
C ASP A 114 -9.70 -10.62 6.57
N GLY A 115 -10.17 -9.40 6.83
CA GLY A 115 -11.54 -9.09 7.24
C GLY A 115 -11.92 -9.61 8.63
N ILE A 116 -10.98 -10.21 9.36
CA ILE A 116 -11.18 -10.81 10.70
C ILE A 116 -10.42 -10.00 11.74
N THR A 117 -9.23 -9.51 11.40
CA THR A 117 -8.32 -8.77 12.26
C THR A 117 -8.18 -7.33 11.81
N PHE A 118 -7.59 -6.48 12.66
CA PHE A 118 -7.25 -5.10 12.31
C PHE A 118 -5.92 -4.98 11.53
N ASN A 119 -5.40 -6.09 10.99
CA ASN A 119 -4.12 -6.11 10.28
C ASN A 119 -4.10 -5.16 9.07
N GLY A 120 -5.21 -5.03 8.35
CA GLY A 120 -5.29 -4.11 7.22
C GLY A 120 -5.08 -2.65 7.64
N ALA A 121 -5.61 -2.22 8.78
CA ALA A 121 -5.44 -0.85 9.28
C ALA A 121 -4.00 -0.59 9.72
N HIS A 122 -3.40 -1.55 10.41
CA HIS A 122 -1.98 -1.48 10.79
C HIS A 122 -1.09 -1.38 9.55
N LEU A 123 -1.31 -2.24 8.55
CA LEU A 123 -0.51 -2.26 7.34
C LEU A 123 -0.70 -0.99 6.51
N MET A 124 -1.92 -0.44 6.44
CA MET A 124 -2.16 0.88 5.84
C MET A 124 -1.33 1.97 6.54
N ALA A 125 -1.30 1.99 7.88
CA ALA A 125 -0.49 2.95 8.63
C ALA A 125 1.01 2.77 8.34
N VAL A 126 1.51 1.54 8.26
CA VAL A 126 2.90 1.26 7.86
C VAL A 126 3.20 1.81 6.47
N GLN A 127 2.32 1.55 5.48
CA GLN A 127 2.49 2.06 4.12
C GLN A 127 2.53 3.60 4.09
N VAL A 128 1.61 4.27 4.78
CA VAL A 128 1.59 5.74 4.88
C VAL A 128 2.87 6.26 5.55
N ALA A 129 3.35 5.61 6.61
CA ALA A 129 4.59 6.00 7.27
C ALA A 129 5.80 5.89 6.31
N LEU A 130 5.90 4.81 5.54
CA LEU A 130 6.94 4.65 4.52
C LEU A 130 6.86 5.77 3.47
N LEU A 131 5.68 6.00 2.90
CA LEU A 131 5.45 7.07 1.91
C LEU A 131 5.90 8.45 2.42
N LEU A 132 5.70 8.73 3.70
CA LEU A 132 6.15 9.96 4.37
C LEU A 132 7.65 9.96 4.75
N GLY A 133 8.34 8.84 4.58
CA GLY A 133 9.79 8.73 4.71
C GLY A 133 10.28 8.02 5.97
N ALA A 134 9.39 7.33 6.70
CA ALA A 134 9.81 6.40 7.73
C ALA A 134 10.65 5.27 7.10
N LYS A 135 11.48 4.66 7.93
CA LYS A 135 12.28 3.48 7.56
C LYS A 135 11.95 2.37 8.54
N LYS A 136 12.25 1.14 8.15
CA LYS A 136 12.29 0.03 9.10
C LYS A 136 13.29 0.36 10.21
N ASP A 137 12.86 0.18 11.46
CA ASP A 137 13.70 0.28 12.66
C ASP A 137 14.78 -0.81 12.71
#